data_AF-A0A938LHN1-F1
#
_entry.id   AF-A0A938LHN1-F1
#
_cell.length_a   1.000
_cell.length_b   1.000
_cell.length_c   1.000
_cell.angle_alpha   90.00
_cell.angle_beta   90.00
_cell.angle_gamma   90.00
#
_symmetry.space_group_name_H-M   'P 1'
#
loop_
_entity.id
_entity.type
_entity.pdbx_description
1 polymer ?
#
loop_
_entity_poly.entity_id
_entity_poly.type
_entity_poly.pdbx_seq_one_letter_code
_entity_poly.pdbx_strand_id
1 'polypeptide(L)'
;MTTAPASAPAVRPARTALEDLSQWQLIRRRFVRHRPAVASLLVLVVVYAMALVAEVVAPYPSMQKNLDYAYCPPQPPRFSFPHGLHVYAVERVVDPITFHRMYVEHPEDVVPLKFFARGEPYKLWGLIPWDRRLVGVDLANYRPQAAGKAGAADAPSAADAPGAVGAVSAACAAGAPGAAGAADAPCAAGAADAPGAAGAADAPAAADGGARTIAPTFFLLGGDKYGRDIFSRIVYGSRISLSIGLVSIVIMFFLGATIGGVSGYLGGAVDNLIQRVIEILNAFPRLPLWLALAAVFPPDWSPLRVYFAITIVLSLLGWTGLA
;
A
#
# COMPACT_ATOMS: atom_id res chain seq x y z
N MET A 1 -0.55 -89.68 -2.18
CA MET A 1 -0.27 -88.63 -1.18
C MET A 1 1.00 -87.92 -1.62
N THR A 2 0.87 -86.80 -2.32
CA THR A 2 2.01 -86.01 -2.79
C THR A 2 1.94 -84.69 -2.03
N THR A 3 2.73 -84.56 -0.97
CA THR A 3 2.79 -83.35 -0.15
C THR A 3 3.72 -82.35 -0.84
N ALA A 4 3.17 -81.24 -1.32
CA ALA A 4 3.95 -80.09 -1.77
C ALA A 4 4.72 -79.48 -0.57
N PRO A 5 5.98 -79.04 -0.74
CA PRO A 5 6.71 -78.40 0.34
C PRO A 5 6.08 -77.04 0.64
N ALA A 6 5.88 -76.76 1.93
CA ALA A 6 5.38 -75.49 2.42
C ALA A 6 6.28 -74.35 1.92
N SER A 7 5.71 -73.40 1.18
CA SER A 7 6.39 -72.20 0.75
C SER A 7 6.83 -71.38 1.96
N ALA A 8 8.09 -70.92 1.94
CA ALA A 8 8.64 -70.08 3.00
C ALA A 8 7.79 -68.80 3.19
N PRO A 9 7.60 -68.32 4.44
CA PRO A 9 6.87 -67.09 4.68
C PRO A 9 7.61 -65.95 3.98
N ALA A 10 6.91 -65.23 3.09
CA ALA A 10 7.44 -64.07 2.40
C ALA A 10 7.92 -63.05 3.44
N VAL A 11 9.24 -62.88 3.57
CA VAL A 11 9.85 -61.85 4.41
C VAL A 11 9.41 -60.51 3.85
N ARG A 12 8.48 -59.84 4.54
CA ARG A 12 8.08 -58.47 4.19
C ARG A 12 9.35 -57.62 4.20
N PRO A 13 9.68 -56.90 3.12
CA PRO A 13 10.82 -55.99 3.15
C PRO A 13 10.63 -55.00 4.30
N ALA A 14 11.72 -54.68 5.00
CA ALA A 14 11.72 -53.70 6.08
C ALA A 14 10.97 -52.44 5.62
N ARG A 15 9.98 -51.99 6.41
CA ARG A 15 9.22 -50.76 6.13
C ARG A 15 10.19 -49.67 5.71
N THR A 16 9.95 -49.06 4.56
CA THR A 16 10.85 -48.00 4.09
C THR A 16 10.77 -46.84 5.07
N ALA A 17 11.88 -46.16 5.34
CA ALA A 17 11.95 -45.00 6.25
C ALA A 17 11.01 -43.82 5.87
N LEU A 18 10.25 -43.94 4.76
CA LEU A 18 9.22 -43.01 4.33
C LEU A 18 7.85 -43.33 4.92
N GLU A 19 7.57 -44.59 5.26
CA GLU A 19 6.29 -45.04 5.84
C GLU A 19 6.15 -44.65 7.32
N ASP A 20 7.28 -44.46 8.01
CA ASP A 20 7.31 -44.02 9.42
C ASP A 20 7.23 -42.49 9.57
N LEU A 21 7.19 -41.74 8.46
CA LEU A 21 7.10 -40.27 8.48
C LEU A 21 5.66 -39.81 8.63
N SER A 22 5.46 -38.77 9.44
CA SER A 22 4.17 -38.08 9.58
C SER A 22 3.69 -37.56 8.22
N GLN A 23 2.37 -37.61 7.97
CA GLN A 23 1.75 -37.06 6.76
C GLN A 23 2.20 -35.62 6.48
N TRP A 24 2.40 -34.80 7.52
CA TRP A 24 2.88 -33.44 7.36
C TRP A 24 4.32 -33.37 6.83
N GLN A 25 5.20 -34.26 7.29
CA GLN A 25 6.58 -34.36 6.81
C GLN A 25 6.60 -34.81 5.34
N LEU A 26 5.71 -35.73 4.96
CA LEU A 26 5.55 -36.18 3.58
C LEU A 26 5.06 -35.05 2.67
N ILE A 27 4.04 -34.29 3.10
CA ILE A 27 3.48 -33.16 2.34
C ILE A 27 4.53 -32.06 2.19
N ARG A 28 5.20 -31.63 3.27
CA ARG A 28 6.25 -30.62 3.23
C ARG A 28 7.38 -31.02 2.28
N ARG A 29 7.85 -32.27 2.35
CA ARG A 29 8.94 -32.76 1.51
C ARG A 29 8.54 -32.82 0.04
N ARG A 30 7.29 -33.21 -0.27
CA ARG A 30 6.74 -33.19 -1.63
C ARG A 30 6.62 -31.75 -2.15
N PHE A 31 6.13 -30.83 -1.33
CA PHE A 31 5.99 -29.42 -1.69
C PHE A 31 7.35 -28.77 -1.97
N VAL A 32 8.33 -28.94 -1.08
CA VAL A 32 9.67 -28.33 -1.23
C VAL A 32 10.45 -28.90 -2.42
N ARG A 33 10.15 -30.13 -2.86
CA ARG A 33 10.72 -30.69 -4.09
C ARG A 33 10.13 -30.08 -5.36
N HIS A 34 8.93 -29.52 -5.30
CA HIS A 34 8.24 -28.96 -6.47
C HIS A 34 8.68 -27.51 -6.70
N ARG A 35 9.68 -27.33 -7.58
CA ARG A 35 10.29 -26.02 -7.90
C ARG A 35 9.28 -24.90 -8.17
N PRO A 36 8.22 -25.08 -8.99
CA PRO A 36 7.30 -23.96 -9.25
C PRO A 36 6.40 -23.66 -8.05
N ALA A 37 6.11 -24.63 -7.17
CA ALA A 37 5.36 -24.36 -5.93
C ALA A 37 6.20 -23.61 -4.89
N VAL A 38 7.49 -23.90 -4.80
CA VAL A 38 8.41 -23.13 -3.94
C VAL A 38 8.60 -21.71 -4.48
N ALA A 39 8.73 -21.56 -5.79
CA ALA A 39 8.85 -20.24 -6.41
C ALA A 39 7.61 -19.37 -6.16
N SER A 40 6.40 -19.92 -6.32
CA SER A 40 5.17 -19.18 -6.03
C SER A 40 5.03 -18.82 -4.55
N LEU A 41 5.40 -19.72 -3.64
CA LEU A 41 5.41 -19.43 -2.21
C LEU A 41 6.41 -18.31 -1.87
N LEU A 42 7.61 -18.34 -2.45
CA LEU A 42 8.61 -17.28 -2.26
C LEU A 42 8.05 -15.91 -2.69
N VAL A 43 7.47 -15.84 -3.89
CA VAL A 43 6.86 -14.59 -4.41
C VAL A 43 5.76 -14.11 -3.46
N LEU A 44 4.88 -14.99 -3.02
CA LEU A 44 3.80 -14.65 -2.10
C LEU A 44 4.37 -14.08 -0.78
N VAL A 45 5.35 -14.76 -0.19
CA VAL A 45 6.00 -14.32 1.05
C VAL A 45 6.64 -12.94 0.87
N VAL A 46 7.33 -12.70 -0.25
CA VAL A 46 7.95 -11.39 -0.54
C VAL A 46 6.90 -10.30 -0.67
N VAL A 47 5.81 -10.52 -1.40
CA VAL A 47 4.75 -9.51 -1.57
C VAL A 47 4.05 -9.22 -0.24
N TYR A 48 3.75 -10.24 0.55
CA TYR A 48 3.15 -10.06 1.88
C TYR A 48 4.11 -9.36 2.86
N ALA A 49 5.40 -9.69 2.85
CA ALA A 49 6.41 -9.01 3.67
C ALA A 49 6.55 -7.53 3.28
N MET A 50 6.60 -7.24 1.98
CA MET A 50 6.62 -5.86 1.47
C MET A 50 5.39 -5.07 1.90
N ALA A 51 4.20 -5.67 1.80
CA ALA A 51 2.95 -5.06 2.26
C ALA A 51 2.93 -4.81 3.78
N LEU A 52 3.45 -5.73 4.58
CA LEU A 52 3.53 -5.61 6.03
C LEU A 52 4.49 -4.49 6.47
N VAL A 53 5.53 -4.23 5.68
CA VAL A 53 6.57 -3.22 5.94
C VAL A 53 6.40 -1.99 5.01
N ALA A 54 5.21 -1.80 4.44
CA ALA A 54 4.90 -0.74 3.47
C ALA A 54 5.28 0.68 3.92
N GLU A 55 5.22 1.04 5.21
CA GLU A 55 5.62 2.38 5.65
C GLU A 55 7.13 2.62 5.53
N VAL A 56 7.93 1.57 5.70
CA VAL A 56 9.39 1.65 5.51
C VAL A 56 9.70 1.65 4.02
N VAL A 57 8.99 0.85 3.22
CA VAL A 57 9.26 0.72 1.78
C VAL A 57 8.85 1.98 1.00
N ALA A 58 7.74 2.63 1.37
CA ALA A 58 7.26 3.84 0.72
C ALA A 58 8.10 5.08 1.08
N PRO A 59 8.70 5.79 0.10
CA PRO A 59 9.47 7.00 0.34
C PRO A 59 8.65 8.18 0.88
N TYR A 60 7.36 8.25 0.57
CA TYR A 60 6.47 9.35 0.98
C TYR A 60 5.17 8.82 1.58
N PRO A 61 4.48 9.60 2.44
CA PRO A 61 3.13 9.27 2.86
C PRO A 61 2.15 9.33 1.68
N SER A 62 1.10 8.51 1.74
CA SER A 62 0.15 8.31 0.63
C SER A 62 -0.65 9.55 0.21
N MET A 63 -0.72 10.58 1.07
CA MET A 63 -1.52 11.79 0.87
C MET A 63 -0.70 13.06 0.61
N GLN A 64 0.64 13.02 0.70
CA GLN A 64 1.46 14.20 0.44
C GLN A 64 1.40 14.58 -1.03
N LYS A 65 1.17 15.88 -1.28
CA LYS A 65 0.95 16.45 -2.61
C LYS A 65 2.04 17.46 -2.90
N ASN A 66 2.77 17.24 -4.00
CA ASN A 66 3.76 18.19 -4.51
C ASN A 66 3.31 18.66 -5.89
N LEU A 67 2.52 19.73 -5.96
CA LEU A 67 1.85 20.17 -7.19
C LEU A 67 2.82 20.52 -8.33
N ASP A 68 4.07 20.88 -8.00
CA ASP A 68 5.12 21.15 -8.97
C ASP A 68 5.54 19.89 -9.76
N TYR A 69 5.30 18.71 -9.21
CA TYR A 69 5.58 17.41 -9.83
C TYR A 69 4.31 16.69 -10.34
N ALA A 70 3.22 17.43 -10.57
CA ALA A 70 1.96 16.88 -11.08
C ALA A 70 2.08 16.35 -12.52
N TYR A 71 1.82 15.06 -12.75
CA TYR A 71 2.13 14.36 -14.00
C TYR A 71 3.62 14.27 -14.35
N CYS A 72 4.50 14.30 -13.35
CA CYS A 72 5.92 14.05 -13.57
C CYS A 72 6.14 12.63 -14.14
N PRO A 73 7.00 12.46 -15.17
CA PRO A 73 7.38 11.15 -15.68
C PRO A 73 8.12 10.31 -14.61
N PRO A 74 8.22 8.98 -14.80
CA PRO A 74 8.98 8.12 -13.89
C PRO A 74 10.46 8.49 -13.90
N GLN A 75 11.04 8.58 -12.71
CA GLN A 75 12.45 8.92 -12.53
C GLN A 75 13.22 7.68 -12.06
N PRO A 76 13.84 6.92 -12.99
CA PRO A 76 14.63 5.76 -12.61
C PRO A 76 15.88 6.20 -11.85
N PRO A 77 16.23 5.53 -10.74
CA PRO A 77 17.47 5.82 -10.03
C PRO A 77 18.66 5.48 -10.93
N ARG A 78 19.59 6.44 -11.07
CA ARG A 78 20.83 6.28 -11.82
C ARG A 78 21.99 6.08 -10.83
N PHE A 79 23.00 5.33 -11.26
CA PHE A 79 24.20 5.11 -10.47
C PHE A 79 25.38 5.79 -11.17
N SER A 80 26.10 6.66 -10.45
CA SER A 80 27.31 7.32 -10.95
C SER A 80 28.40 7.26 -9.88
N PHE A 81 29.65 7.06 -10.29
CA PHE A 81 30.78 6.91 -9.36
C PHE A 81 31.00 8.11 -8.42
N PRO A 82 30.83 9.38 -8.84
CA PRO A 82 31.01 10.53 -7.95
C PRO A 82 29.84 10.80 -6.99
N HIS A 83 28.60 10.49 -7.41
CA HIS A 83 27.38 10.88 -6.69
C HIS A 83 26.61 9.69 -6.08
N GLY A 84 27.05 8.46 -6.35
CA GLY A 84 26.38 7.24 -5.90
C GLY A 84 25.02 7.02 -6.59
N LEU A 85 24.05 6.53 -5.83
CA LEU A 85 22.66 6.39 -6.28
C LEU A 85 22.01 7.78 -6.29
N HIS A 86 21.53 8.25 -7.43
CA HIS A 86 20.99 9.60 -7.57
C HIS A 86 19.91 9.68 -8.64
N VAL A 87 19.16 10.77 -8.63
CA VAL A 87 18.17 11.14 -9.64
C VAL A 87 18.43 12.58 -10.04
N TYR A 88 18.18 12.94 -11.30
CA TYR A 88 18.27 14.34 -11.73
C TYR A 88 17.03 15.10 -11.29
N ALA A 89 17.24 16.32 -10.78
CA ALA A 89 16.12 17.19 -10.48
C ALA A 89 15.34 17.48 -11.77
N VAL A 90 14.02 17.46 -11.66
CA VAL A 90 13.14 17.87 -12.76
C VAL A 90 12.50 19.18 -12.42
N GLU A 91 12.41 20.05 -13.42
CA GLU A 91 11.65 21.28 -13.34
C GLU A 91 10.49 21.22 -14.31
N ARG A 92 9.33 21.73 -13.87
CA ARG A 92 8.16 21.87 -14.73
C ARG A 92 8.23 23.21 -15.45
N VAL A 93 8.68 23.18 -16.70
CA VAL A 93 8.71 24.35 -17.57
C VAL A 93 7.42 24.39 -18.39
N VAL A 94 6.83 25.59 -18.49
CA VAL A 94 5.68 25.82 -19.38
C VAL A 94 6.22 26.50 -20.61
N ASP A 95 6.02 25.88 -21.77
CA ASP A 95 6.42 26.52 -23.02
C ASP A 95 5.54 27.75 -23.29
N PRO A 96 6.14 28.91 -23.62
CA PRO A 96 5.40 30.16 -23.79
C PRO A 96 4.48 30.17 -25.02
N ILE A 97 4.73 29.28 -25.99
CA ILE A 97 3.99 29.23 -27.26
C ILE A 97 2.87 28.19 -27.21
N THR A 98 3.16 26.99 -26.69
CA THR A 98 2.22 25.86 -26.69
C THR A 98 1.44 25.74 -25.37
N PHE A 99 1.86 26.44 -24.32
CA PHE A 99 1.39 26.27 -22.94
C PHE A 99 1.42 24.80 -22.46
N HIS A 100 2.16 23.93 -23.15
CA HIS A 100 2.39 22.58 -22.73
C HIS A 100 3.37 22.57 -21.56
N ARG A 101 3.02 21.81 -20.53
CA ARG A 101 3.87 21.59 -19.36
C ARG A 101 4.86 20.49 -19.72
N MET A 102 6.11 20.86 -19.92
CA MET A 102 7.20 19.93 -20.15
C MET A 102 8.04 19.78 -18.88
N TYR A 103 8.48 18.56 -18.62
CA TYR A 103 9.41 18.27 -17.53
C TYR A 103 10.80 18.20 -18.12
N VAL A 104 11.68 19.10 -17.70
CA VAL A 104 13.07 19.15 -18.14
C VAL A 104 13.94 18.63 -17.00
N GLU A 105 14.74 17.60 -17.29
CA GLU A 105 15.77 17.10 -16.37
C GLU A 105 16.97 18.05 -16.42
N HIS A 106 17.46 18.50 -15.25
CA HIS A 106 18.67 19.30 -15.15
C HIS A 106 19.83 18.42 -14.68
N PRO A 107 20.79 18.04 -15.57
CA PRO A 107 21.92 17.19 -15.19
C PRO A 107 22.85 17.82 -14.14
N GLU A 108 22.83 19.15 -14.06
CA GLU A 108 23.59 19.97 -13.13
C GLU A 108 23.12 19.78 -11.68
N ASP A 109 21.82 19.49 -11.50
CA ASP A 109 21.18 19.33 -10.19
C ASP A 109 20.95 17.86 -9.86
N VAL A 110 21.89 17.30 -9.11
CA VAL A 110 21.86 15.90 -8.68
C VAL A 110 21.17 15.77 -7.33
N VAL A 111 20.07 15.01 -7.28
CA VAL A 111 19.36 14.61 -6.05
C VAL A 111 19.95 13.28 -5.55
N PRO A 112 20.78 13.28 -4.49
CA PRO A 112 21.37 12.05 -3.97
C PRO A 112 20.32 11.21 -3.25
N LEU A 113 20.27 9.92 -3.59
CA LEU A 113 19.43 8.93 -2.94
C LEU A 113 20.24 8.12 -1.95
N LYS A 114 19.67 7.89 -0.77
CA LYS A 114 20.30 7.11 0.29
C LYS A 114 19.35 6.06 0.82
N PHE A 115 19.90 4.88 1.07
CA PHE A 115 19.18 3.83 1.79
C PHE A 115 19.05 4.20 3.26
N PHE A 116 17.87 3.99 3.85
CA PHE A 116 17.58 4.33 5.25
C PHE A 116 17.75 5.83 5.56
N ALA A 117 17.38 6.68 4.62
CA ALA A 117 17.33 8.13 4.82
C ALA A 117 16.28 8.50 5.89
N ARG A 118 16.54 9.58 6.63
CA ARG A 118 15.57 10.18 7.53
C ARG A 118 14.52 10.90 6.70
N GLY A 119 13.25 10.54 6.91
CA GLY A 119 12.11 11.21 6.30
C GLY A 119 11.18 11.79 7.36
N GLU A 120 9.99 12.17 6.92
CA GLU A 120 8.92 12.58 7.85
C GLU A 120 8.62 11.46 8.85
N PRO A 121 8.52 11.80 10.16
CA PRO A 121 8.25 10.82 11.19
C PRO A 121 6.88 10.18 10.98
N TYR A 122 6.83 8.86 11.07
CA TYR A 122 5.60 8.09 10.93
C TYR A 122 5.49 7.08 12.07
N LYS A 123 4.31 6.46 12.20
CA LYS A 123 4.07 5.39 13.18
C LYS A 123 3.98 4.06 12.46
N LEU A 124 4.93 3.18 12.73
CA LEU A 124 4.96 1.81 12.22
C LEU A 124 3.76 1.06 12.81
N TRP A 125 2.86 0.60 11.94
CA TRP A 125 1.56 0.02 12.31
C TRP A 125 0.72 0.89 13.25
N GLY A 126 0.94 2.21 13.26
CA GLY A 126 0.26 3.14 14.15
C GLY A 126 0.75 3.13 15.61
N LEU A 127 1.73 2.29 15.97
CA LEU A 127 2.15 2.04 17.36
C LEU A 127 3.57 2.55 17.66
N ILE A 128 4.53 2.28 16.77
CA ILE A 128 5.95 2.54 17.05
C ILE A 128 6.40 3.78 16.25
N PRO A 129 6.85 4.87 16.91
CA PRO A 129 7.37 6.03 16.19
C PRO A 129 8.66 5.64 15.44
N TRP A 130 8.75 6.03 14.19
CA TRP A 130 9.85 5.70 13.29
C TRP A 130 10.11 6.84 12.30
N ASP A 131 11.38 7.06 11.95
CA ASP A 131 11.82 8.18 11.10
C ASP A 131 12.55 7.74 9.82
N ARG A 132 12.92 6.46 9.71
CA ARG A 132 13.70 5.96 8.57
C ARG A 132 12.84 5.32 7.50
N ARG A 133 13.13 5.64 6.24
CA ARG A 133 12.52 5.04 5.05
C ARG A 133 13.56 4.30 4.25
N LEU A 134 13.17 3.21 3.57
CA LEU A 134 14.06 2.33 2.82
C LEU A 134 14.87 3.11 1.80
N VAL A 135 14.21 4.02 1.07
CA VAL A 135 14.83 4.95 0.12
C VAL A 135 14.30 6.35 0.42
N GLY A 136 15.20 7.31 0.49
CA GLY A 136 14.85 8.73 0.59
C GLY A 136 15.97 9.63 0.08
N VAL A 137 15.69 10.92 0.04
CA VAL A 137 16.64 11.95 -0.41
C VAL A 137 17.62 12.26 0.71
N ASP A 138 18.92 12.31 0.39
CA ASP A 138 19.94 12.77 1.32
C ASP A 138 20.03 14.30 1.33
N LEU A 139 19.17 14.93 2.13
CA LEU A 139 19.13 16.39 2.27
C LEU A 139 20.46 16.99 2.74
N ALA A 140 21.32 16.23 3.43
CA ALA A 140 22.60 16.74 3.93
C ALA A 140 23.63 16.94 2.79
N ASN A 141 23.54 16.13 1.74
CA ASN A 141 24.47 16.16 0.60
C ASN A 141 23.86 16.82 -0.64
N TYR A 142 22.57 17.19 -0.59
CA TYR A 142 21.91 17.90 -1.68
C TYR A 142 22.37 19.36 -1.74
N ARG A 143 22.96 19.74 -2.87
CA ARG A 143 23.41 21.11 -3.17
C ARG A 143 22.68 21.58 -4.42
N PRO A 144 21.57 22.33 -4.32
CA PRO A 144 20.86 22.83 -5.49
C PRO A 144 21.70 23.91 -6.19
N GLN A 145 21.99 23.73 -7.47
CA GLN A 145 22.72 24.67 -8.31
C GLN A 145 21.76 25.59 -9.08
N ALA A 146 20.54 25.14 -9.44
CA ALA A 146 19.53 26.01 -10.04
C ALA A 146 18.94 27.08 -9.10
N ALA A 147 18.96 26.85 -7.78
CA ALA A 147 18.50 27.85 -6.80
C ALA A 147 19.32 29.16 -6.88
N GLY A 148 20.57 29.12 -7.37
CA GLY A 148 21.40 30.30 -7.59
C GLY A 148 21.09 31.08 -8.88
N LYS A 149 20.32 30.52 -9.82
CA LYS A 149 19.92 31.22 -11.07
C LYS A 149 18.58 31.96 -10.94
N ALA A 150 17.77 31.59 -9.95
CA ALA A 150 16.53 32.28 -9.61
C ALA A 150 16.70 33.38 -8.54
N GLY A 151 17.94 33.69 -8.13
CA GLY A 151 18.23 34.60 -7.02
C GLY A 151 19.64 35.19 -7.09
N ALA A 152 19.97 35.86 -8.19
CA ALA A 152 21.04 36.86 -8.21
C ALA A 152 20.44 38.27 -8.11
N ALA A 153 19.53 38.44 -7.17
CA ALA A 153 19.15 39.71 -6.57
C ALA A 153 18.70 39.36 -5.15
N ASP A 154 19.51 39.77 -4.17
CA ASP A 154 19.16 39.91 -2.76
C ASP A 154 18.79 38.63 -1.98
N ALA A 155 19.79 37.80 -1.65
CA ALA A 155 19.73 36.94 -0.48
C ALA A 155 20.56 37.59 0.65
N PRO A 156 20.00 37.84 1.86
CA PRO A 156 20.79 38.33 2.97
C PRO A 156 21.75 37.24 3.44
N SER A 157 23.00 37.66 3.68
CA SER A 157 24.11 36.88 4.20
C SER A 157 23.72 36.06 5.44
N ALA A 158 24.24 34.83 5.52
CA ALA A 158 24.09 33.86 6.61
C ALA A 158 24.78 34.28 7.93
N ALA A 159 24.58 35.52 8.36
CA ALA A 159 25.09 36.08 9.61
C ALA A 159 23.98 36.45 10.62
N ASP A 160 22.71 36.52 10.19
CA ASP A 160 21.59 36.94 11.04
C ASP A 160 20.58 35.81 11.29
N ALA A 161 20.97 34.83 12.09
CA ALA A 161 20.03 33.87 12.67
C ALA A 161 19.90 34.12 14.17
N PRO A 162 18.77 34.64 14.68
CA PRO A 162 18.46 34.51 16.09
C PRO A 162 17.85 33.13 16.33
N GLY A 163 18.40 32.41 17.31
CA GLY A 163 17.83 31.17 17.81
C GLY A 163 16.52 31.38 18.58
N ALA A 164 15.63 30.39 18.52
CA ALA A 164 14.50 30.14 19.41
C ALA A 164 13.94 28.76 18.99
N VAL A 165 13.82 27.69 19.78
CA VAL A 165 13.45 27.49 21.20
C VAL A 165 12.20 28.27 21.60
N GLY A 166 11.10 27.55 21.83
CA GLY A 166 9.99 28.03 22.67
C GLY A 166 8.62 27.99 22.01
N ALA A 167 7.77 27.12 22.53
CA ALA A 167 6.33 27.11 22.30
C ALA A 167 5.64 28.33 22.94
N VAL A 168 4.55 28.86 22.35
CA VAL A 168 3.45 29.48 23.11
C VAL A 168 2.10 29.32 22.38
N SER A 169 1.08 29.03 23.19
CA SER A 169 -0.36 28.97 22.93
C SER A 169 -1.03 30.34 22.76
N ALA A 170 -2.26 30.33 22.22
CA ALA A 170 -3.43 31.16 22.59
C ALA A 170 -4.07 32.00 21.47
N ALA A 171 -5.28 31.54 21.09
CA ALA A 171 -6.55 32.26 20.93
C ALA A 171 -6.61 33.65 20.27
N CYS A 172 -7.49 33.79 19.27
CA CYS A 172 -8.66 34.68 19.39
C CYS A 172 -9.67 34.41 18.27
N ALA A 173 -10.96 34.48 18.65
CA ALA A 173 -12.14 34.28 17.83
C ALA A 173 -12.65 35.62 17.26
N ALA A 174 -13.33 35.59 16.10
CA ALA A 174 -14.65 36.19 15.85
C ALA A 174 -14.96 36.34 14.34
N GLY A 175 -16.21 36.02 13.96
CA GLY A 175 -16.95 36.76 12.92
C GLY A 175 -17.18 36.08 11.55
N ALA A 176 -18.28 35.33 11.44
CA ALA A 176 -19.04 35.15 10.17
C ALA A 176 -19.96 36.39 9.95
N PRO A 177 -20.69 36.62 8.83
CA PRO A 177 -21.10 35.65 7.78
C PRO A 177 -21.21 36.14 6.30
N GLY A 178 -21.41 35.17 5.39
CA GLY A 178 -22.38 35.26 4.28
C GLY A 178 -21.87 35.52 2.84
N ALA A 179 -21.95 34.49 1.97
CA ALA A 179 -22.74 34.49 0.72
C ALA A 179 -22.25 33.47 -0.36
N ALA A 180 -23.12 32.49 -0.63
CA ALA A 180 -23.52 31.93 -1.94
C ALA A 180 -22.50 31.52 -3.03
N GLY A 181 -22.53 30.21 -3.37
CA GLY A 181 -22.95 29.78 -4.72
C GLY A 181 -21.92 29.08 -5.62
N ALA A 182 -22.23 27.81 -5.95
CA ALA A 182 -21.75 26.98 -7.07
C ALA A 182 -20.29 26.48 -7.03
N ALA A 183 -19.91 25.29 -7.50
CA ALA A 183 -20.58 24.04 -7.87
C ALA A 183 -19.45 22.98 -8.06
N ASP A 184 -19.76 21.71 -7.78
CA ASP A 184 -19.10 20.48 -8.28
C ASP A 184 -17.62 20.18 -8.02
N ALA A 185 -17.34 19.36 -6.98
CA ALA A 185 -16.39 18.22 -7.03
C ALA A 185 -16.39 17.42 -5.70
N PRO A 186 -16.79 16.13 -5.67
CA PRO A 186 -16.65 15.30 -4.48
C PRO A 186 -15.38 14.43 -4.58
N CYS A 187 -14.42 14.68 -3.68
CA CYS A 187 -13.37 13.72 -3.32
C CYS A 187 -12.96 13.99 -1.87
N ALA A 188 -13.94 13.86 -0.97
CA ALA A 188 -13.72 13.81 0.46
C ALA A 188 -13.43 12.34 0.84
N ALA A 189 -12.16 12.01 1.06
CA ALA A 189 -11.79 10.77 1.74
C ALA A 189 -11.50 11.14 3.21
N GLY A 190 -12.53 10.99 4.03
CA GLY A 190 -12.49 11.23 5.46
C GLY A 190 -11.61 10.22 6.19
N ALA A 191 -10.70 10.76 6.99
CA ALA A 191 -9.91 10.08 7.99
C ALA A 191 -10.79 9.49 9.12
N ALA A 192 -10.38 8.33 9.62
CA ALA A 192 -10.66 7.77 10.95
C ALA A 192 -9.98 6.38 11.00
N ASP A 193 -9.04 6.02 11.86
CA ASP A 193 -8.45 6.64 13.05
C ASP A 193 -7.03 6.09 13.19
N ALA A 194 -6.04 6.97 13.26
CA ALA A 194 -4.74 6.67 13.85
C ALA A 194 -4.50 7.76 14.89
N PRO A 195 -4.36 7.43 16.19
CA PRO A 195 -4.20 8.46 17.20
C PRO A 195 -2.80 9.07 17.05
N GLY A 196 -2.76 10.37 16.76
CA GLY A 196 -1.60 11.24 16.97
C GLY A 196 -0.54 11.22 15.87
N ALA A 197 -0.78 11.93 14.77
CA ALA A 197 0.26 12.72 14.12
C ALA A 197 -0.32 14.12 13.94
N ALA A 198 -0.17 14.92 15.00
CA ALA A 198 -0.56 16.32 15.01
C ALA A 198 0.35 17.11 14.06
N GLY A 199 -0.28 17.92 13.20
CA GLY A 199 0.31 19.16 12.67
C GLY A 199 1.25 19.03 11.48
N ALA A 200 0.72 18.75 10.29
CA ALA A 200 1.19 19.46 9.11
C ALA A 200 0.22 20.62 8.90
N ALA A 201 0.62 21.79 9.39
CA ALA A 201 -0.13 23.01 9.27
C ALA A 201 -0.46 23.30 7.79
N ASP A 202 -1.69 23.75 7.58
CA ASP A 202 -2.08 24.50 6.39
C ASP A 202 -1.11 25.67 6.21
N ALA A 203 -0.22 25.58 5.21
CA ALA A 203 0.43 26.76 4.66
C ALA A 203 -0.50 27.28 3.56
N PRO A 204 -1.11 28.48 3.73
CA PRO A 204 -1.91 29.06 2.66
C PRO A 204 -1.00 29.27 1.46
N ALA A 205 -1.47 28.87 0.28
CA ALA A 205 -0.89 29.28 -1.00
C ALA A 205 -1.11 30.79 -1.16
N ALA A 206 -0.34 31.58 -0.42
CA ALA A 206 -0.15 32.98 -0.71
C ALA A 206 0.61 33.07 -2.03
N ALA A 207 -0.02 33.71 -3.01
CA ALA A 207 0.61 34.11 -4.24
C ALA A 207 1.67 35.17 -3.91
N ASP A 208 2.91 34.73 -3.68
CA ASP A 208 4.07 35.59 -3.65
C ASP A 208 5.10 35.04 -4.63
N GLY A 209 5.53 35.89 -5.56
CA GLY A 209 6.51 35.60 -6.61
C GLY A 209 7.94 35.49 -6.10
N GLY A 210 8.14 34.92 -4.92
CA GLY A 210 9.45 34.62 -4.35
C GLY A 210 9.95 33.24 -4.81
N ALA A 211 11.25 33.11 -5.02
CA ALA A 211 11.91 31.87 -5.44
C ALA A 211 11.46 30.69 -4.58
N ARG A 212 10.56 29.85 -5.11
CA ARG A 212 10.11 28.63 -4.45
C ARG A 212 11.32 27.70 -4.35
N THR A 213 11.84 27.51 -3.14
CA THR A 213 12.78 26.43 -2.84
C THR A 213 12.00 25.12 -2.94
N ILE A 214 12.04 24.51 -4.13
CA ILE A 214 11.43 23.20 -4.38
C ILE A 214 12.15 22.19 -3.47
N ALA A 215 11.43 21.60 -2.52
CA ALA A 215 11.98 20.55 -1.68
C ALA A 215 12.41 19.38 -2.58
N PRO A 216 13.68 18.93 -2.51
CA PRO A 216 14.17 17.90 -3.41
C PRO A 216 13.39 16.60 -3.19
N THR A 217 12.68 16.20 -4.23
CA THR A 217 11.79 15.04 -4.24
C THR A 217 12.14 14.19 -5.45
N PHE A 218 11.92 12.89 -5.34
CA PHE A 218 12.09 11.93 -6.44
C PHE A 218 10.87 11.03 -6.54
N PHE A 219 10.43 10.67 -7.75
CA PHE A 219 9.29 9.77 -7.97
C PHE A 219 9.70 8.57 -8.84
N LEU A 220 9.88 7.39 -8.23
CA LEU A 220 10.37 6.20 -8.96
C LEU A 220 9.45 5.81 -10.13
N LEU A 221 8.13 5.87 -9.89
CA LEU A 221 7.11 5.52 -10.89
C LEU A 221 6.35 6.74 -11.41
N GLY A 222 6.82 7.95 -11.09
CA GLY A 222 6.21 9.21 -11.49
C GLY A 222 5.11 9.70 -10.55
N GLY A 223 4.56 10.86 -10.88
CA GLY A 223 3.55 11.57 -10.09
C GLY A 223 2.16 11.53 -10.73
N ASP A 224 1.12 11.51 -9.90
CA ASP A 224 -0.25 11.67 -10.38
C ASP A 224 -0.62 13.14 -10.68
N LYS A 225 -1.87 13.38 -11.08
CA LYS A 225 -2.40 14.71 -11.39
C LYS A 225 -2.34 15.73 -10.24
N TYR A 226 -2.19 15.25 -9.02
CA TYR A 226 -2.07 16.08 -7.81
C TYR A 226 -0.64 16.11 -7.26
N GLY A 227 0.32 15.55 -7.99
CA GLY A 227 1.72 15.50 -7.56
C GLY A 227 1.97 14.54 -6.42
N ARG A 228 1.18 13.47 -6.31
CA ARG A 228 1.39 12.38 -5.33
C ARG A 228 2.23 11.27 -5.97
N ASP A 229 3.15 10.70 -5.20
CA ASP A 229 3.99 9.59 -5.65
C ASP A 229 3.17 8.32 -5.93
N ILE A 230 3.23 7.81 -7.16
CA ILE A 230 2.50 6.61 -7.58
C ILE A 230 3.06 5.37 -6.87
N PHE A 231 4.38 5.29 -6.67
CA PHE A 231 5.02 4.12 -6.05
C PHE A 231 4.53 3.93 -4.60
N SER A 232 4.60 4.98 -3.78
CA SER A 232 4.10 4.96 -2.41
C SER A 232 2.62 4.56 -2.36
N ARG A 233 1.79 5.06 -3.28
CA ARG A 233 0.37 4.71 -3.34
C ARG A 233 0.13 3.23 -3.66
N ILE A 234 0.90 2.65 -4.57
CA ILE A 234 0.81 1.22 -4.88
C ILE A 234 1.21 0.39 -3.66
N VAL A 235 2.30 0.76 -2.99
CA VAL A 235 2.80 0.03 -1.80
C VAL A 235 1.79 0.09 -0.65
N TYR A 236 1.26 1.27 -0.31
CA TYR A 236 0.21 1.40 0.70
C TYR A 236 -1.11 0.72 0.30
N GLY A 237 -1.50 0.83 -0.97
CA GLY A 237 -2.71 0.16 -1.49
C GLY A 237 -2.59 -1.37 -1.46
N SER A 238 -1.40 -1.91 -1.74
CA SER A 238 -1.14 -3.35 -1.71
C SER A 238 -1.42 -3.95 -0.34
N ARG A 239 -1.05 -3.26 0.76
CA ARG A 239 -1.37 -3.70 2.13
C ARG A 239 -2.86 -3.90 2.35
N ILE A 240 -3.66 -2.91 1.95
CA ILE A 240 -5.12 -2.94 2.15
C ILE A 240 -5.73 -4.05 1.31
N SER A 241 -5.34 -4.18 0.04
CA SER A 241 -5.89 -5.22 -0.85
C SER A 241 -5.51 -6.63 -0.41
N LEU A 242 -4.26 -6.85 0.02
CA LEU A 242 -3.80 -8.15 0.50
C LEU A 242 -4.49 -8.54 1.81
N SER A 243 -4.72 -7.59 2.73
CA SER A 243 -5.42 -7.88 3.98
C SER A 243 -6.88 -8.25 3.74
N ILE A 244 -7.58 -7.60 2.80
CA ILE A 244 -8.96 -7.96 2.44
C ILE A 244 -9.02 -9.41 1.99
N GLY A 245 -8.15 -9.82 1.06
CA GLY A 245 -8.12 -11.19 0.55
C GLY A 245 -7.87 -12.21 1.65
N LEU A 246 -6.87 -11.98 2.50
CA LEU A 246 -6.51 -12.90 3.58
C LEU A 246 -7.58 -13.00 4.67
N VAL A 247 -8.13 -11.87 5.12
CA VAL A 247 -9.15 -11.89 6.17
C VAL A 247 -10.46 -12.48 5.64
N SER A 248 -10.86 -12.13 4.41
CA SER A 248 -12.07 -12.67 3.79
C SER A 248 -12.00 -14.18 3.63
N ILE A 249 -10.87 -14.72 3.13
CA ILE A 249 -10.76 -16.17 2.89
C ILE A 249 -10.76 -16.97 4.20
N VAL A 250 -10.18 -16.43 5.27
CA VAL A 250 -10.21 -17.07 6.59
C VAL A 250 -11.64 -17.16 7.10
N ILE A 251 -12.38 -16.05 7.11
CA ILE A 251 -13.77 -16.03 7.57
C ILE A 251 -14.64 -16.94 6.69
N MET A 252 -14.49 -16.83 5.37
CA MET A 252 -15.21 -17.66 4.40
C MET A 252 -14.93 -19.15 4.58
N PHE A 253 -13.68 -19.53 4.84
CA PHE A 253 -13.29 -20.92 5.11
C PHE A 253 -13.95 -21.44 6.38
N PHE A 254 -13.89 -20.68 7.48
CA PHE A 254 -14.54 -21.10 8.73
C PHE A 254 -16.06 -21.23 8.57
N LEU A 255 -16.71 -20.26 7.93
CA LEU A 255 -18.15 -20.28 7.68
C LEU A 255 -18.56 -21.45 6.78
N GLY A 256 -17.87 -21.63 5.65
CA GLY A 256 -18.13 -22.72 4.71
C GLY A 256 -17.85 -24.09 5.31
N ALA A 257 -16.71 -24.27 5.99
CA ALA A 257 -16.36 -25.55 6.62
C ALA A 257 -17.31 -25.92 7.76
N THR A 258 -17.79 -24.94 8.54
CA THR A 258 -18.76 -25.20 9.60
C THR A 258 -20.14 -25.52 9.06
N ILE A 259 -20.69 -24.71 8.14
CA ILE A 259 -22.02 -24.96 7.57
C ILE A 259 -22.03 -26.25 6.73
N GLY A 260 -21.05 -26.41 5.84
CA GLY A 260 -20.89 -27.61 5.02
C GLY A 260 -20.60 -28.87 5.85
N GLY A 261 -19.78 -28.74 6.90
CA GLY A 261 -19.52 -29.83 7.84
C GLY A 261 -20.77 -30.27 8.59
N VAL A 262 -21.62 -29.33 9.02
CA VAL A 262 -22.92 -29.63 9.66
C VAL A 262 -23.88 -30.28 8.67
N SER A 263 -23.96 -29.76 7.44
CA SER A 263 -24.76 -30.32 6.34
C SER A 263 -24.40 -31.78 6.08
N GLY A 264 -23.10 -32.04 5.89
CA GLY A 264 -22.58 -33.37 5.60
C GLY A 264 -22.65 -34.35 6.78
N TYR A 265 -22.58 -33.86 8.03
CA TYR A 265 -22.66 -34.71 9.21
C TYR A 265 -24.08 -35.14 9.55
N LEU A 266 -25.03 -34.19 9.55
CA LEU A 266 -26.43 -34.47 9.91
C LEU A 266 -27.20 -35.12 8.75
N GLY A 267 -26.91 -34.72 7.51
CA GLY A 267 -27.62 -35.19 6.31
C GLY A 267 -29.12 -34.87 6.33
N GLY A 268 -29.83 -35.38 5.32
CA GLY A 268 -31.30 -35.36 5.27
C GLY A 268 -31.91 -33.97 5.12
N ALA A 269 -32.80 -33.59 6.04
CA ALA A 269 -33.58 -32.36 5.94
C ALA A 269 -32.72 -31.08 6.11
N VAL A 270 -31.70 -31.13 6.97
CA VAL A 270 -30.76 -30.01 7.19
C VAL A 270 -29.94 -29.77 5.93
N ASP A 271 -29.45 -30.86 5.32
CA ASP A 271 -28.72 -30.80 4.06
C ASP A 271 -29.58 -30.24 2.92
N ASN A 272 -30.82 -30.71 2.80
CA ASN A 272 -31.75 -30.17 1.83
C ASN A 272 -31.98 -28.66 2.05
N LEU A 273 -32.24 -28.23 3.28
CA LEU A 273 -32.44 -26.80 3.58
C LEU A 273 -31.22 -25.96 3.20
N ILE A 274 -30.01 -26.37 3.57
CA ILE A 274 -28.77 -25.65 3.25
C ILE A 274 -28.57 -25.58 1.74
N GLN A 275 -28.76 -26.70 1.03
CA GLN A 275 -28.67 -26.74 -0.43
C GLN A 275 -29.67 -25.79 -1.09
N ARG A 276 -30.92 -25.71 -0.61
CA ARG A 276 -31.92 -24.77 -1.14
C ARG A 276 -31.53 -23.32 -0.90
N VAL A 277 -30.98 -22.99 0.26
CA VAL A 277 -30.47 -21.66 0.54
C VAL A 277 -29.34 -21.32 -0.44
N ILE A 278 -28.40 -22.24 -0.69
CA ILE A 278 -27.31 -22.06 -1.65
C ILE A 278 -27.83 -21.83 -3.07
N GLU A 279 -28.83 -22.62 -3.51
CA GLU A 279 -29.46 -22.46 -4.81
C GLU A 279 -30.12 -21.08 -4.96
N ILE A 280 -30.85 -20.61 -3.93
CA ILE A 280 -31.49 -19.28 -3.93
C ILE A 280 -30.43 -18.17 -3.99
N LEU A 281 -29.35 -18.28 -3.22
CA LEU A 281 -28.27 -17.29 -3.24
C LEU A 281 -27.55 -17.26 -4.59
N ASN A 282 -27.31 -18.42 -5.19
CA ASN A 282 -26.64 -18.54 -6.50
C ASN A 282 -27.56 -18.25 -7.70
N ALA A 283 -28.88 -18.20 -7.50
CA ALA A 283 -29.83 -17.79 -8.53
C ALA A 283 -29.67 -16.30 -8.90
N PHE A 284 -29.16 -15.47 -7.97
CA PHE A 284 -28.86 -14.08 -8.26
C PHE A 284 -27.55 -13.96 -9.04
N PRO A 285 -27.53 -13.26 -10.20
CA PRO A 285 -26.29 -13.02 -10.92
C PRO A 285 -25.33 -12.19 -10.04
N ARG A 286 -24.10 -12.68 -9.89
CA ARG A 286 -23.09 -12.09 -8.99
C ARG A 286 -22.83 -10.61 -9.26
N LEU A 287 -22.75 -10.21 -10.53
CA LEU A 287 -22.44 -8.83 -10.91
C LEU A 287 -23.50 -7.82 -10.40
N PRO A 288 -24.81 -7.99 -10.68
CA PRO A 288 -25.87 -7.18 -10.07
C PRO A 288 -25.83 -7.12 -8.54
N LEU A 289 -25.57 -8.24 -7.87
CA LEU A 289 -25.49 -8.28 -6.41
C LEU A 289 -24.35 -7.40 -5.87
N TRP A 290 -23.19 -7.44 -6.54
CA TRP A 290 -22.05 -6.61 -6.19
C TRP A 290 -22.33 -5.12 -6.44
N LEU A 291 -23.03 -4.78 -7.54
CA LEU A 291 -23.42 -3.41 -7.86
C LEU A 291 -24.43 -2.85 -6.87
N ALA A 292 -25.47 -3.62 -6.53
CA ALA A 292 -26.48 -3.23 -5.56
C ALA A 292 -25.85 -2.93 -4.20
N LEU A 293 -24.89 -3.75 -3.80
CA LEU A 293 -24.23 -3.62 -2.51
C LEU A 293 -23.17 -2.51 -2.49
N ALA A 294 -22.45 -2.30 -3.60
CA ALA A 294 -21.57 -1.14 -3.75
C ALA A 294 -22.35 0.18 -3.61
N ALA A 295 -23.60 0.22 -4.08
CA ALA A 295 -24.48 1.39 -3.92
C ALA A 295 -24.99 1.60 -2.48
N VAL A 296 -24.97 0.56 -1.64
CA VAL A 296 -25.37 0.66 -0.22
C VAL A 296 -24.32 1.40 0.60
N PHE A 297 -23.05 1.42 0.17
CA PHE A 297 -21.97 2.04 0.93
C PHE A 297 -21.85 3.54 0.64
N PRO A 298 -22.08 4.41 1.64
CA PRO A 298 -21.91 5.84 1.50
C PRO A 298 -20.46 6.24 1.14
N PRO A 299 -20.25 7.22 0.25
CA PRO A 299 -18.91 7.64 -0.17
C PRO A 299 -18.07 8.30 0.94
N ASP A 300 -18.70 8.79 2.01
CA ASP A 300 -18.06 9.50 3.13
C ASP A 300 -17.44 8.56 4.19
N TRP A 301 -17.65 7.25 4.06
CA TRP A 301 -17.11 6.29 5.02
C TRP A 301 -15.60 6.28 5.04
N SER A 302 -15.04 6.12 6.25
CA SER A 302 -13.60 5.97 6.41
C SER A 302 -13.12 4.70 5.69
N PRO A 303 -11.87 4.68 5.17
CA PRO A 303 -11.32 3.53 4.46
C PRO A 303 -11.42 2.22 5.23
N LEU A 304 -11.30 2.30 6.56
CA LEU A 304 -11.38 1.15 7.47
C LEU A 304 -12.80 0.56 7.56
N ARG A 305 -13.84 1.40 7.55
CA ARG A 305 -15.24 0.94 7.54
C ARG A 305 -15.60 0.26 6.22
N VAL A 306 -15.20 0.88 5.10
CA VAL A 306 -15.39 0.30 3.76
C VAL A 306 -14.68 -1.05 3.65
N TYR A 307 -13.44 -1.14 4.16
CA TYR A 307 -12.68 -2.38 4.27
C TYR A 307 -13.45 -3.48 5.01
N PHE A 308 -13.97 -3.20 6.21
CA PHE A 308 -14.72 -4.18 6.99
C PHE A 308 -16.00 -4.60 6.29
N ALA A 309 -16.71 -3.65 5.69
CA ALA A 309 -17.94 -3.91 4.98
C ALA A 309 -17.72 -4.86 3.79
N ILE A 310 -16.76 -4.57 2.91
CA ILE A 310 -16.42 -5.42 1.76
C ILE A 310 -15.97 -6.81 2.23
N THR A 311 -15.17 -6.90 3.29
CA THR A 311 -14.69 -8.17 3.85
C THR A 311 -15.86 -9.06 4.31
N ILE A 312 -16.81 -8.48 5.07
CA ILE A 312 -17.99 -9.19 5.54
C ILE A 312 -18.82 -9.67 4.36
N VAL A 313 -19.09 -8.80 3.40
CA VAL A 313 -19.82 -9.12 2.18
C VAL A 313 -19.20 -10.30 1.43
N LEU A 314 -17.90 -10.22 1.13
CA LEU A 314 -17.22 -11.24 0.34
C LEU A 314 -17.23 -12.58 1.08
N SER A 315 -17.09 -12.56 2.40
CA SER A 315 -17.17 -13.77 3.22
C SER A 315 -18.57 -14.40 3.25
N LEU A 316 -19.63 -13.59 3.33
CA LEU A 316 -21.03 -14.03 3.36
C LEU A 316 -21.54 -14.51 2.01
N LEU A 317 -20.95 -14.06 0.90
CA LEU A 317 -21.33 -14.51 -0.43
C LEU A 317 -20.43 -15.64 -0.95
N GLY A 318 -19.19 -15.72 -0.48
CA GLY A 318 -18.22 -16.70 -0.97
C GLY A 318 -18.31 -18.09 -0.33
N TRP A 319 -18.91 -18.22 0.87
CA TRP A 319 -18.96 -19.51 1.58
C TRP A 319 -19.80 -20.57 0.85
N THR A 320 -20.77 -20.16 0.04
CA THR A 320 -21.65 -21.05 -0.72
C THR A 320 -20.92 -21.87 -1.78
N GLY A 321 -19.70 -21.50 -2.15
CA GLY A 321 -18.85 -22.28 -3.05
C GLY A 321 -17.97 -23.32 -2.34
N LEU A 322 -17.85 -23.25 -1.01
CA LEU A 322 -17.07 -24.18 -0.19
C LEU A 322 -17.93 -25.21 0.55
N ALA A 323 -19.15 -24.83 0.93
CA ALA A 323 -20.14 -25.73 1.54
C ALA A 323 -20.85 -26.56 0.46
#